data_AF-A0A441BU64-F1
#
_entry.id   AF-A0A441BU64-F1
#
_cell.length_a   1.000
_cell.length_b   1.000
_cell.length_c   1.000
_cell.angle_alpha   90.00
_cell.angle_beta   90.00
_cell.angle_gamma   90.00
#
_symmetry.space_group_name_H-M   'P 1'
#
loop_
_entity.id
_entity.type
_entity.pdbx_description
1 polymer ?
#
loop_
_entity_poly.entity_id
_entity_poly.type
_entity_poly.pdbx_seq_one_letter_code
_entity_poly.pdbx_strand_id
1 'polypeptide(L)' 'TAHRGDPDRGKAFFEETFTACAALMQAIVRHPRPVIAEVDGLATAAGAQLVASCDLAIASHEATFCTPGVNIGLFCS' A
#
# COMPACT_ATOMS: atom_id res chain seq x y z
N THR A 1 -10.51 7.24 9.99
CA THR A 1 -11.60 7.17 11.01
C THR A 1 -12.77 8.09 10.70
N ALA A 2 -12.56 9.20 9.97
CA ALA A 2 -13.59 10.20 9.64
C ALA A 2 -14.90 9.63 9.04
N HIS A 3 -14.81 8.69 8.08
CA HIS A 3 -15.99 8.16 7.38
C HIS A 3 -16.76 7.05 8.13
N ARG A 4 -16.27 6.60 9.29
CA ARG A 4 -16.95 5.51 10.03
C ARG A 4 -18.30 5.94 10.63
N GLY A 5 -18.54 7.25 10.73
CA GLY A 5 -19.80 7.83 11.23
C GLY A 5 -20.85 8.07 10.15
N ASP A 6 -20.54 7.83 8.88
CA ASP A 6 -21.46 8.06 7.76
C ASP A 6 -22.68 7.12 7.86
N PRO A 7 -23.82 7.44 7.20
CA PRO A 7 -25.05 6.63 7.29
C PRO A 7 -24.86 5.16 6.88
N ASP A 8 -23.92 4.87 5.98
CA ASP A 8 -23.53 3.53 5.54
C ASP A 8 -22.31 2.97 6.30
N ARG A 9 -21.91 3.65 7.39
CA ARG A 9 -20.72 3.38 8.21
C ARG A 9 -19.40 3.51 7.42
N GLY A 10 -19.41 4.29 6.35
CA GLY A 10 -18.26 4.58 5.49
C GLY A 10 -18.01 3.50 4.44
N LYS A 11 -18.95 2.58 4.22
CA LYS A 11 -18.78 1.45 3.30
C LYS A 11 -18.37 1.92 1.91
N ALA A 12 -19.11 2.86 1.32
CA ALA A 12 -18.84 3.36 -0.03
C ALA A 12 -17.43 3.99 -0.12
N PHE A 13 -17.06 4.81 0.85
CA PHE A 13 -15.73 5.44 0.92
C PHE A 13 -14.61 4.40 1.00
N PHE A 14 -14.74 3.39 1.88
CA PHE A 14 -13.72 2.36 2.02
C PHE A 14 -13.63 1.48 0.77
N GLU A 15 -14.75 1.13 0.16
CA GLU A 15 -14.79 0.34 -1.08
C GLU A 15 -14.11 1.07 -2.24
N GLU A 16 -14.39 2.36 -2.42
CA GLU A 16 -13.71 3.20 -3.41
C GLU A 16 -12.21 3.27 -3.13
N THR A 17 -11.83 3.53 -1.88
CA THR A 17 -10.41 3.63 -1.47
C THR A 17 -9.66 2.33 -1.74
N PHE A 18 -10.21 1.17 -1.33
CA PHE A 18 -9.57 -0.12 -1.56
C PHE A 18 -9.51 -0.47 -3.04
N THR A 19 -10.54 -0.12 -3.81
CA THR A 19 -10.56 -0.32 -5.27
C THR A 19 -9.45 0.49 -5.94
N ALA A 20 -9.30 1.76 -5.58
CA ALA A 20 -8.25 2.62 -6.11
C ALA A 20 -6.85 2.11 -5.76
N CYS A 21 -6.63 1.71 -4.50
CA CYS A 21 -5.36 1.13 -4.07
C CYS A 21 -5.03 -0.16 -4.84
N ALA A 22 -6.00 -1.08 -4.96
CA ALA A 22 -5.79 -2.32 -5.70
C ALA A 22 -5.47 -2.06 -7.18
N ALA A 23 -6.18 -1.10 -7.81
CA ALA A 23 -5.92 -0.70 -9.18
C ALA A 23 -4.49 -0.13 -9.36
N LEU A 24 -4.01 0.68 -8.42
CA LEU A 24 -2.64 1.20 -8.43
C LEU A 24 -1.61 0.07 -8.38
N MET A 25 -1.75 -0.86 -7.43
CA MET A 25 -0.81 -1.99 -7.30
C MET A 25 -0.79 -2.84 -8.56
N GLN A 26 -1.97 -3.14 -9.11
CA GLN A 26 -2.08 -3.90 -10.36
C GLN A 26 -1.50 -3.14 -11.56
N ALA A 27 -1.61 -1.81 -11.59
CA ALA A 27 -1.03 -1.00 -12.66
C ALA A 27 0.50 -1.05 -12.64
N ILE A 28 1.12 -1.05 -11.46
CA ILE A 28 2.57 -1.20 -11.30
C ILE A 28 3.01 -2.57 -11.81
N VAL A 29 2.40 -3.64 -11.30
CA VAL A 29 2.75 -5.03 -11.68
C VAL A 29 2.60 -5.29 -13.18
N ARG A 30 1.62 -4.63 -13.84
CA ARG A 30 1.35 -4.80 -15.27
C ARG A 30 2.06 -3.78 -16.14
N HIS A 31 2.87 -2.89 -15.57
CA HIS A 31 3.50 -1.82 -16.34
C HIS A 31 4.53 -2.42 -17.32
N PRO A 32 4.52 -2.06 -18.62
CA PRO A 32 5.48 -2.61 -19.59
C PRO A 32 6.91 -2.08 -19.41
N ARG A 33 7.13 -1.09 -18.53
CA ARG A 33 8.47 -0.56 -18.21
C ARG A 33 8.78 -0.84 -16.74
N PRO A 34 10.06 -1.03 -16.38
CA PRO A 34 10.45 -1.19 -14.99
C PRO A 34 10.01 -0.01 -14.13
N VAL A 35 9.36 -0.31 -13.01
CA VAL A 35 9.00 0.65 -11.96
C VAL A 35 10.00 0.52 -10.82
N ILE A 36 10.60 1.65 -10.44
CA ILE A 36 11.59 1.70 -9.36
C ILE A 36 10.99 2.46 -8.18
N ALA A 37 10.95 1.82 -7.03
CA ALA A 37 10.63 2.48 -5.77
C ALA A 37 11.91 3.08 -5.17
N GLU A 38 11.92 4.39 -4.96
CA GLU A 38 12.90 5.05 -4.09
C GLU A 38 12.29 5.16 -2.69
N VAL A 39 12.97 4.61 -1.70
CA VAL A 39 12.50 4.57 -0.32
C VAL A 39 13.45 5.35 0.57
N ASP A 40 12.95 6.47 1.06
CA ASP A 40 13.62 7.27 2.08
C ASP A 40 12.73 7.38 3.33
N GLY A 41 13.14 6.70 4.41
CA GLY A 41 12.36 6.58 5.64
C GLY A 41 11.42 5.36 5.69
N LEU A 42 10.26 5.50 6.35
CA LEU A 42 9.41 4.36 6.69
C LEU A 42 8.42 3.98 5.59
N ALA A 43 8.59 2.80 5.00
CA ALA A 43 7.59 2.10 4.19
C ALA A 43 6.82 1.09 5.06
N THR A 44 5.60 1.45 5.50
CA THR A 44 4.77 0.60 6.37
C THR A 44 3.39 0.30 5.77
N ALA A 45 2.82 -0.84 6.15
CA ALA A 45 1.49 -1.29 5.71
C ALA A 45 1.35 -1.26 4.16
N ALA A 46 0.38 -0.52 3.62
CA ALA A 46 0.20 -0.40 2.17
C ALA A 46 1.42 0.21 1.46
N GLY A 47 2.24 1.01 2.16
CA GLY A 47 3.51 1.52 1.63
C GLY A 47 4.54 0.41 1.41
N ALA A 48 4.60 -0.58 2.29
CA ALA A 48 5.48 -1.74 2.10
C ALA A 48 5.00 -2.61 0.92
N GLN A 49 3.69 -2.80 0.78
CA GLN A 49 3.09 -3.48 -0.38
C GLN A 49 3.38 -2.74 -1.70
N LEU A 50 3.33 -1.40 -1.69
CA LEU A 50 3.63 -0.58 -2.85
C LEU A 50 5.05 -0.83 -3.33
N VAL A 51 6.03 -0.77 -2.42
CA VAL A 51 7.43 -1.07 -2.74
C VAL A 51 7.58 -2.50 -3.26
N ALA A 52 6.91 -3.47 -2.65
CA ALA A 52 6.95 -4.86 -3.08
C ALA A 52 6.28 -5.12 -4.44
N SER A 53 5.46 -4.20 -4.93
CA SER A 53 4.83 -4.30 -6.26
C SER A 53 5.76 -3.81 -7.38
N CYS A 54 6.79 -3.03 -7.05
CA CYS A 54 7.78 -2.51 -8.00
C CYS A 54 8.83 -3.56 -8.40
N ASP A 55 9.49 -3.36 -9.53
CA ASP A 55 10.54 -4.27 -10.02
C ASP A 55 11.85 -4.14 -9.23
N LEU A 56 12.16 -2.93 -8.78
CA LEU A 56 13.36 -2.62 -8.00
C LEU A 56 13.04 -1.62 -6.90
N ALA A 57 13.63 -1.82 -5.73
CA ALA A 57 13.64 -0.84 -4.65
C ALA A 57 15.06 -0.34 -4.40
N ILE A 58 15.23 0.98 -4.37
CA ILE A 58 16.45 1.66 -3.91
C ILE A 58 16.11 2.27 -2.55
N ALA A 59 16.85 1.86 -1.53
CA ALA A 59 16.58 2.25 -0.14
C ALA A 59 17.74 3.09 0.41
N SER A 60 17.42 4.22 1.05
CA SER A 60 18.39 5.00 1.83
C SER A 60 18.87 4.22 3.06
N HIS A 61 19.90 4.72 3.75
CA HIS A 61 20.36 4.08 5.00
C HIS A 61 19.33 4.22 6.13
N GLU A 62 18.45 5.21 6.01
CA GLU A 62 17.39 5.55 6.94
C GLU A 62 16.09 4.78 6.63
N ALA A 63 16.05 4.07 5.50
CA ALA A 63 14.88 3.34 5.06
C ALA A 63 14.53 2.17 6.00
N THR A 64 13.26 2.08 6.39
CA THR A 64 12.74 0.99 7.21
C THR A 64 11.45 0.44 6.62
N PHE A 65 11.23 -0.87 6.77
CA PHE A 65 10.08 -1.57 6.22
C PHE A 65 9.31 -2.27 7.33
N CYS A 66 7.98 -2.16 7.30
CA CYS A 66 7.15 -2.78 8.33
C CYS A 66 5.80 -3.27 7.77
N THR A 67 5.42 -4.48 8.15
CA THR A 67 4.10 -5.06 7.84
C THR A 67 3.30 -5.23 9.13
N PRO A 68 2.81 -4.15 9.77
CA PRO A 68 2.25 -4.22 11.12
C PRO A 68 0.94 -5.02 11.19
N GLY A 69 0.25 -5.21 10.06
CA GLY A 69 -0.99 -5.99 9.98
C GLY A 69 -0.83 -7.42 10.50
N VAL A 70 0.35 -8.03 10.33
CA VAL A 70 0.59 -9.41 10.76
C VAL A 70 0.41 -9.59 12.27
N ASN A 71 0.69 -8.54 13.05
CA ASN A 71 0.55 -8.54 14.50
C ASN A 71 -0.90 -8.57 14.97
N ILE A 72 -1.86 -8.28 14.07
CA ILE A 72 -3.30 -8.34 14.33
C ILE A 72 -3.99 -9.41 13.46
N GLY A 73 -3.22 -10.37 12.92
CA GLY A 73 -3.75 -11.46 12.10
C GLY A 73 -4.22 -11.04 10.71
N LEU A 74 -3.82 -9.87 10.23
CA LEU A 74 -4.14 -9.37 8.89
C LEU A 74 -2.90 -9.41 8.00
N PHE A 75 -2.97 -10.15 6.91
CA PHE A 75 -1.90 -10.13 5.91
C PHE A 75 -2.29 -9.19 4.76
N CYS A 76 -1.37 -8.34 4.34
CA CYS A 76 -1.54 -7.49 3.16
C CYS A 76 -1.07 -8.28 1.93
N SER A 77 -1.96 -9.08 1.33
CA SER A 77 -1.80 -9.62 -0.03
C SER A 77 -2.68 -8.85 -1.00
#